data_AF-A0A940TEK6-F1
#
_entry.id   AF-A0A940TEK6-F1
#
_cell.length_a   1.000
_cell.length_b   1.000
_cell.length_c   1.000
_cell.angle_alpha   90.00
_cell.angle_beta   90.00
_cell.angle_gamma   90.00
#
_symmetry.space_group_name_H-M   'P 1'
#
loop_
_entity.id
_entity.type
_entity.pdbx_description
1 polymer ?
#
loop_
_entity_poly.entity_id
_entity_poly.type
_entity_poly.pdbx_seq_one_letter_code
_entity_poly.pdbx_strand_id
1 'polypeptide(L)' 'MYKKMTRPAKTFPEIVQAALDQQERPQAWLARKCGITYAAMNRIMKGKASPSVSTIYSTSQVLGIDFLELICTQLGGDKP' A
#
# COMPACT_ATOMS: atom_id res chain seq x y z
N MET A 1 -9.01 25.61 -13.77
CA MET A 1 -9.87 24.68 -13.00
C MET A 1 -9.02 23.50 -12.57
N TYR A 2 -8.64 23.40 -11.30
CA TYR A 2 -7.94 22.20 -10.80
C TYR A 2 -8.96 21.07 -10.65
N LYS A 3 -8.71 19.93 -11.30
CA LYS A 3 -9.54 18.73 -11.18
C LYS A 3 -9.53 18.33 -9.70
N LYS A 4 -10.69 18.36 -9.03
CA LYS A 4 -10.80 17.84 -7.66
C LYS A 4 -10.22 16.42 -7.69
N MET A 5 -9.16 16.18 -6.92
CA MET A 5 -8.57 14.85 -6.77
C MET A 5 -9.65 13.97 -6.13
N THR A 6 -10.30 13.16 -6.93
CA THR A 6 -11.28 12.17 -6.46
C THR A 6 -10.51 11.12 -5.68
N ARG A 7 -11.07 10.70 -4.54
CA ARG A 7 -10.50 9.61 -3.73
C ARG A 7 -10.20 8.40 -4.63
N PRO A 8 -9.02 7.78 -4.54
CA PRO A 8 -8.71 6.60 -5.33
C PRO A 8 -9.73 5.50 -5.03
N ALA A 9 -10.16 4.79 -6.10
CA ALA A 9 -11.20 3.78 -6.03
C ALA A 9 -10.82 2.56 -5.18
N LYS A 10 -9.52 2.35 -4.95
CA LYS A 10 -8.95 1.29 -4.13
C LYS A 10 -7.98 1.86 -3.10
N THR A 11 -7.95 1.25 -1.94
CA THR A 11 -7.04 1.53 -0.83
C THR A 11 -5.71 0.80 -1.02
N PHE A 12 -4.68 1.21 -0.27
CA PHE A 12 -3.37 0.53 -0.28
C PHE A 12 -3.49 -0.97 -0.02
N PRO A 13 -4.22 -1.45 1.01
CA PRO A 13 -4.37 -2.90 1.24
C PRO A 13 -5.03 -3.64 0.08
N GLU A 14 -6.04 -3.05 -0.57
CA GLU A 14 -6.74 -3.70 -1.69
C GLU A 14 -5.83 -3.86 -2.90
N ILE A 15 -5.04 -2.84 -3.23
CA ILE A 15 -4.08 -2.89 -4.35
C ILE A 15 -2.98 -3.92 -4.04
N VAL A 16 -2.41 -3.87 -2.82
CA VAL A 16 -1.34 -4.78 -2.41
C VAL A 16 -1.82 -6.23 -2.34
N GLN A 17 -3.01 -6.48 -1.80
CA GLN A 17 -3.55 -7.84 -1.70
C GLN A 17 -3.79 -8.44 -3.09
N ALA A 18 -4.37 -7.68 -4.02
CA ALA A 18 -4.57 -8.14 -5.39
C ALA A 18 -3.24 -8.52 -6.09
N ALA A 19 -2.19 -7.72 -5.90
CA ALA A 19 -0.87 -8.02 -6.46
C ALA A 19 -0.21 -9.25 -5.80
N LEU A 20 -0.38 -9.42 -4.49
CA LEU A 20 0.10 -10.62 -3.78
C LEU A 20 -0.59 -11.89 -4.26
N ASP A 21 -1.91 -11.83 -4.49
CA ASP A 21 -2.70 -12.96 -5.00
C ASP A 21 -2.26 -13.33 -6.42
N GLN A 22 -2.05 -12.32 -7.29
CA GLN A 22 -1.55 -12.53 -8.66
C GLN A 22 -0.16 -13.16 -8.71
N GLN A 23 0.70 -12.88 -7.73
CA GLN A 23 2.05 -13.41 -7.64
C GLN A 23 2.17 -14.65 -6.75
N GLU A 24 1.06 -15.14 -6.19
CA GLU A 24 1.00 -16.25 -5.24
C GLU A 24 1.98 -16.06 -4.05
N ARG A 25 2.05 -14.83 -3.52
CA ARG A 25 2.96 -14.47 -2.41
C ARG A 25 2.19 -14.18 -1.12
N PRO A 26 2.65 -14.70 0.03
CA PRO A 26 2.03 -14.37 1.31
C PRO A 26 2.45 -12.98 1.81
N GLN A 27 1.62 -12.32 2.63
CA GLN A 27 1.94 -11.02 3.24
C GLN A 27 3.27 -11.02 4.03
N ALA A 28 3.61 -12.14 4.67
CA ALA A 28 4.88 -12.31 5.37
C ALA A 28 6.10 -12.25 4.43
N TRP A 29 5.95 -12.68 3.18
CA TRP A 29 7.00 -12.54 2.17
C TRP A 29 7.24 -11.08 1.83
N LEU A 30 6.17 -10.29 1.62
CA LEU A 30 6.28 -8.86 1.34
C LEU A 30 6.89 -8.10 2.53
N ALA A 31 6.49 -8.43 3.76
CA ALA A 31 7.07 -7.82 4.97
C ALA A 31 8.59 -7.98 5.00
N ARG A 32 9.09 -9.19 4.74
CA ARG A 32 10.54 -9.47 4.65
C ARG A 32 11.21 -8.69 3.52
N LYS A 33 10.58 -8.61 2.34
CA LYS A 33 11.13 -7.88 1.18
C LYS A 33 11.18 -6.37 1.38
N CYS A 34 10.21 -5.81 2.10
CA CYS A 34 10.17 -4.39 2.45
C CYS A 34 10.96 -4.06 3.74
N GLY A 35 11.64 -5.03 4.36
CA GLY A 35 12.43 -4.81 5.57
C GLY A 35 11.61 -4.41 6.79
N ILE A 36 10.32 -4.77 6.86
CA ILE A 36 9.44 -4.49 8.00
C ILE A 36 8.99 -5.77 8.71
N THR A 37 8.55 -5.62 9.96
CA THR A 37 8.01 -6.77 10.71
C THR A 37 6.67 -7.21 10.12
N TYR A 38 6.37 -8.50 10.23
CA TYR A 38 5.05 -9.03 9.86
C TYR A 38 3.92 -8.34 10.62
N ALA A 39 4.13 -8.01 11.90
CA ALA A 39 3.14 -7.29 12.70
C ALA A 39 2.83 -5.90 12.12
N ALA A 40 3.86 -5.16 11.68
CA ALA A 40 3.68 -3.87 11.01
C ALA A 40 2.91 -4.03 9.69
N MET A 41 3.32 -4.99 8.84
CA MET A 41 2.63 -5.30 7.59
C MET A 41 1.15 -5.66 7.82
N ASN A 42 0.85 -6.55 8.76
CA ASN A 42 -0.51 -6.95 9.08
C ASN A 42 -1.37 -5.79 9.61
N ARG A 43 -0.78 -4.85 10.37
CA ARG A 43 -1.49 -3.62 10.78
C ARG A 43 -1.82 -2.73 9.58
N ILE A 44 -0.89 -2.57 8.66
CA ILE A 44 -1.07 -1.80 7.41
C ILE A 44 -2.18 -2.45 6.56
N MET A 45 -2.09 -3.76 6.31
CA MET A 45 -3.08 -4.50 5.50
C MET A 45 -4.48 -4.51 6.12
N LYS A 46 -4.60 -4.36 7.44
CA LYS A 46 -5.89 -4.22 8.13
C LYS A 46 -6.39 -2.77 8.23
N GLY A 47 -5.69 -1.81 7.63
CA GLY A 47 -6.02 -0.37 7.73
C GLY A 47 -5.87 0.21 9.13
N LYS A 48 -5.12 -0.46 10.03
CA LYS A 48 -4.88 -0.02 11.42
C LYS A 48 -3.62 0.84 11.56
N ALA A 49 -2.88 1.05 10.48
CA ALA A 49 -1.70 1.90 10.41
C ALA A 49 -1.50 2.34 8.96
N SER A 50 -1.06 3.59 8.76
CA SER A 50 -0.63 4.06 7.45
C SER A 50 0.80 3.57 7.16
N PRO A 51 1.09 3.09 5.96
CA PRO A 51 2.46 2.77 5.55
C PRO A 51 3.31 4.05 5.48
N SER A 52 4.60 3.93 5.81
CA SER A 52 5.55 5.02 5.57
C SER A 52 5.83 5.21 4.08
N VAL A 53 6.34 6.38 3.67
CA VAL A 53 6.77 6.61 2.28
C VAL A 53 7.81 5.57 1.83
N SER A 54 8.74 5.20 2.71
CA SER A 54 9.74 4.16 2.43
C SER A 54 9.10 2.78 2.23
N THR A 55 8.07 2.45 3.03
CA THR A 55 7.30 1.21 2.85
C THR A 55 6.53 1.22 1.52
N ILE A 56 5.91 2.33 1.15
CA ILE A 56 5.18 2.49 -0.11
C ILE A 56 6.13 2.31 -1.30
N TYR A 57 7.28 2.98 -1.26
CA TYR A 57 8.31 2.86 -2.29
C TYR A 57 8.85 1.43 -2.40
N SER A 58 9.19 0.79 -1.28
CA SER A 58 9.67 -0.60 -1.28
C SER A 58 8.60 -1.56 -1.83
N THR A 59 7.34 -1.40 -1.44
CA THR A 59 6.23 -2.20 -1.96
C THR A 59 6.05 -2.01 -3.47
N SER A 60 6.15 -0.76 -3.97
CA SER A 60 6.14 -0.45 -5.40
C SER A 60 7.23 -1.24 -6.14
N GLN A 61 8.48 -1.20 -5.66
CA GLN A 61 9.59 -1.90 -6.30
C GLN A 61 9.45 -3.43 -6.24
N VAL A 62 9.00 -3.97 -5.10
CA VAL A 62 8.89 -5.43 -4.90
C VAL A 62 7.74 -6.03 -5.73
N LEU A 63 6.61 -5.32 -5.83
CA LEU A 63 5.42 -5.82 -6.52
C LEU A 63 5.33 -5.36 -7.99
N GLY A 64 6.19 -4.44 -8.42
CA GLY A 64 6.15 -3.87 -9.76
C GLY A 64 4.94 -2.94 -9.98
N ILE A 65 4.46 -2.30 -8.91
CA ILE A 65 3.32 -1.37 -8.94
C ILE A 65 3.87 0.06 -9.03
N ASP A 66 3.22 0.92 -9.80
CA ASP A 66 3.64 2.32 -9.89
C ASP A 66 3.58 3.01 -8.53
N PHE A 67 4.62 3.78 -8.20
CA PHE A 67 4.70 4.47 -6.91
C PHE A 67 3.61 5.53 -6.76
N LEU A 68 3.24 6.24 -7.84
CA LEU A 68 2.19 7.25 -7.78
C LEU A 68 0.83 6.60 -7.53
N GLU A 69 0.58 5.41 -8.09
CA GLU A 69 -0.62 4.64 -7.79
C GLU A 69 -0.73 4.35 -6.28
N LEU A 70 0.35 3.88 -5.64
CA LEU A 70 0.31 3.56 -4.22
C LEU A 70 0.29 4.80 -3.31
N ILE A 71 1.09 5.84 -3.59
CA ILE A 71 1.13 7.04 -2.73
C ILE A 71 -0.20 7.80 -2.76
N CYS A 72 -0.89 7.84 -3.90
CA CYS A 72 -2.19 8.53 -4.01
C CYS A 72 -3.25 7.93 -3.09
N THR A 73 -3.16 6.64 -2.75
CA THR A 73 -4.04 6.00 -1.77
C THR A 73 -3.92 6.57 -0.35
N GLN A 74 -2.83 7.27 -0.06
CA GLN A 74 -2.58 7.92 1.23
C GLN A 74 -3.00 9.39 1.25
N LEU A 75 -3.30 9.99 0.08
CA LEU A 75 -3.61 11.42 -0.07
C LEU A 75 -5.11 11.74 0.14
N GLY A 76 -5.88 10.83 0.75
CA GLY A 76 -7.27 11.05 1.15
C GLY A 76 -7.35 11.60 2.57
N GLY A 77 -7.70 12.89 2.66
CA GLY A 77 -7.64 13.74 3.85
C GLY A 77 -8.41 13.28 5.09
N ASP A 78 -8.14 14.03 6.16
CA ASP A 78 -8.59 13.87 7.53
C ASP A 78 -9.93 13.13 7.68
N LYS A 79 -9.89 12.07 8.50
CA LYS A 79 -11.09 11.49 9.07
C LYS A 79 -11.78 12.59 9.91
N PRO A 80 -13.08 12.86 9.77
CA PRO A 80 -13.79 13.68 10.76
C PRO A 80 -13.72 13.04 12.15
#